data_AF-A0AAE0WR46-F1
#
_entry.id   AF-A0AAE0WR46-F1
#
_cell.length_a   1.000
_cell.length_b   1.000
_cell.length_c   1.000
_cell.angle_alpha   90.00
_cell.angle_beta   90.00
_cell.angle_gamma   90.00
#
_symmetry.space_group_name_H-M   'P 1'
#
loop_
_entity.id
_entity.type
_entity.pdbx_description
1 polymer ?
#
loop_
_entity_poly.entity_id
_entity_poly.type
_entity_poly.pdbx_seq_one_letter_code
_entity_poly.pdbx_strand_id
1 'polypeptide(L)'
;MSAVDMFWAAPPVARTITAAAVLLSVPTWMGLISPYYSVFVRDRIFTLTRIPEIWRLVTPFILTGPKFGLLMDPYFLYTYGSQLETEAARFTQPGDFFMYLVFVAVIILLLGGIYLQGVFLLSPLTLALAYTYAQENPNRQLSYFIVTFSSKWLPYAMLAMTFVTASPQEALLQATGLVAAHAYDFVTKIWPQYGGGRQFLTTPVVVKGWFAKLGGTAQARGAGTAFAARSGGTGPGANVPPAQTGSGGGWASGFSGGGNTAWGGRSSGRRLGSD
;
A
#
# COMPACT_ATOMS: atom_id res chain seq x y z
N MET A 1 -3.64 20.17 18.61
CA MET A 1 -4.10 18.91 17.99
C MET A 1 -4.16 17.86 19.08
N SER A 2 -5.26 17.13 19.22
CA SER A 2 -5.35 16.03 20.18
C SER A 2 -4.50 14.84 19.69
N ALA A 3 -4.15 13.90 20.59
CA ALA A 3 -3.45 12.67 20.21
C ALA A 3 -4.27 11.83 19.21
N VAL A 4 -5.60 11.91 19.30
CA VAL A 4 -6.53 11.25 18.39
C VAL A 4 -6.41 11.87 16.99
N ASP A 5 -6.35 13.20 16.88
CA ASP A 5 -6.16 13.88 15.60
C ASP A 5 -4.82 13.50 14.95
N MET A 6 -3.76 13.40 15.74
CA MET A 6 -2.44 12.99 15.26
C MET A 6 -2.44 11.54 14.75
N PHE A 7 -3.15 10.64 15.43
CA PHE A 7 -3.29 9.25 15.00
C PHE A 7 -4.06 9.13 13.68
N TRP A 8 -5.14 9.89 13.52
CA TRP A 8 -5.93 9.85 12.30
C TRP A 8 -5.29 10.60 11.12
N ALA A 9 -4.40 11.55 11.41
CA ALA A 9 -3.58 12.23 10.40
C ALA A 9 -2.46 11.33 9.83
N ALA A 10 -2.03 10.32 10.59
CA ALA A 10 -0.99 9.40 10.15
C ALA A 10 -1.47 8.52 8.96
N PRO A 11 -0.54 8.06 8.10
CA PRO A 11 -0.86 7.20 6.96
C PRO A 11 -1.55 5.90 7.40
N PRO A 12 -2.61 5.46 6.71
CA PRO A 12 -3.50 4.42 7.21
C PRO A 12 -2.85 3.05 7.39
N VAL A 13 -1.93 2.63 6.53
CA VAL A 13 -1.26 1.32 6.67
C VAL A 13 -0.18 1.39 7.73
N ALA A 14 0.69 2.39 7.68
CA ALA A 14 1.78 2.59 8.64
C ALA A 14 1.25 2.75 10.08
N ARG A 15 0.17 3.54 10.28
CA ARG A 15 -0.42 3.70 11.62
C ARG A 15 -1.00 2.39 12.15
N THR A 16 -1.65 1.60 11.30
CA THR A 16 -2.37 0.38 11.73
C THR A 16 -1.39 -0.73 12.07
N ILE A 17 -0.35 -0.94 11.26
CA ILE A 17 0.67 -1.95 11.55
C ILE A 17 1.49 -1.59 12.79
N THR A 18 1.86 -0.32 12.98
CA THR A 18 2.59 0.12 14.18
C THR A 18 1.72 0.05 15.42
N ALA A 19 0.45 0.46 15.35
CA ALA A 19 -0.47 0.34 16.48
C ALA A 19 -0.70 -1.13 16.85
N ALA A 20 -0.89 -2.01 15.87
CA ALA A 20 -0.99 -3.44 16.10
C ALA A 20 0.28 -4.00 16.76
N ALA A 21 1.46 -3.53 16.35
CA ALA A 21 2.72 -3.98 16.93
C ALA A 21 2.84 -3.60 18.42
N VAL A 22 2.48 -2.38 18.79
CA VAL A 22 2.48 -1.94 20.19
C VAL A 22 1.42 -2.68 21.00
N LEU A 23 0.19 -2.80 20.47
CA LEU A 23 -0.93 -3.45 21.16
C LEU A 23 -0.70 -4.94 21.40
N LEU A 24 0.00 -5.63 20.50
CA LEU A 24 0.36 -7.03 20.71
C LEU A 24 1.55 -7.18 21.68
N SER A 25 2.55 -6.32 21.54
CA SER A 25 3.83 -6.51 22.23
C SER A 25 3.79 -6.08 23.69
N VAL A 26 3.06 -5.00 24.02
CA VAL A 26 2.97 -4.50 25.41
C VAL A 26 2.39 -5.56 26.37
N PRO A 27 1.21 -6.17 26.10
CA PRO A 27 0.68 -7.23 26.95
C PRO A 27 1.56 -8.48 27.01
N THR A 28 2.23 -8.79 25.90
CA THR A 28 3.14 -9.94 25.80
C THR A 28 4.33 -9.78 26.73
N TRP A 29 4.98 -8.60 26.73
CA TRP A 29 6.13 -8.33 27.60
C TRP A 29 5.76 -7.98 29.05
N MET A 30 4.51 -7.57 29.30
CA MET A 30 3.94 -7.46 30.65
C MET A 30 3.58 -8.81 31.28
N GLY A 31 3.69 -9.92 30.53
CA GLY A 31 3.35 -11.27 31.01
C GLY A 31 1.86 -11.59 31.00
N LEU A 32 1.02 -10.75 30.39
CA LEU A 32 -0.42 -11.01 30.24
C LEU A 32 -0.68 -12.09 29.16
N ILE A 33 0.17 -12.14 28.15
CA ILE A 33 0.09 -13.09 27.03
C ILE A 33 1.44 -13.80 26.91
N SER A 34 1.43 -15.13 26.78
CA SER A 34 2.66 -15.86 26.49
C SER A 34 3.17 -15.53 25.07
N PRO A 35 4.44 -15.13 24.90
CA PRO A 35 5.03 -14.89 23.58
C PRO A 35 4.88 -16.08 22.63
N TYR A 36 4.77 -17.30 23.17
CA TYR A 36 4.59 -18.53 22.42
C TYR A 36 3.37 -18.50 21.48
N TYR A 37 2.30 -17.77 21.81
CA TYR A 37 1.11 -17.71 20.95
C TYR A 37 1.29 -16.81 19.72
N SER A 38 2.27 -15.90 19.77
CA SER A 38 2.49 -14.84 18.78
C SER A 38 3.66 -15.12 17.84
N VAL A 39 4.58 -16.01 18.22
CA VAL A 39 5.76 -16.39 17.42
C VAL A 39 5.41 -17.33 16.26
N PHE A 40 6.26 -17.34 15.24
CA PHE A 40 6.12 -18.26 14.10
C PHE A 40 6.49 -19.69 14.54
N VAL A 41 5.57 -20.64 14.36
CA VAL A 41 5.80 -22.07 14.62
C VAL A 41 5.24 -22.87 13.46
N ARG A 42 6.12 -23.42 12.62
CA ARG A 42 5.76 -24.17 11.41
C ARG A 42 4.79 -25.32 11.70
N ASP A 43 5.08 -26.11 12.72
CA ASP A 43 4.35 -27.35 13.02
C ASP A 43 2.89 -27.08 13.41
N ARG A 44 2.58 -25.89 13.95
CA ARG A 44 1.21 -25.51 14.35
C ARG A 44 0.38 -24.93 13.21
N ILE A 45 1.01 -24.56 12.10
CA ILE A 45 0.35 -23.96 10.94
C ILE A 45 -0.06 -25.05 9.94
N PHE A 46 0.82 -26.03 9.70
CA PHE A 46 0.63 -27.04 8.66
C PHE A 46 0.11 -28.40 9.16
N THR A 47 -0.03 -28.58 10.47
CA THR A 47 -0.58 -29.83 11.03
C THR A 47 -2.12 -29.78 11.01
N LEU A 48 -2.72 -30.49 10.07
CA LEU A 48 -4.18 -30.67 9.90
C LEU A 48 -4.87 -31.40 11.08
N THR A 49 -4.10 -31.95 12.02
CA THR A 49 -4.62 -32.66 13.20
C THR A 49 -5.24 -31.72 14.25
N ARG A 50 -5.02 -30.41 14.14
CA ARG A 50 -5.58 -29.38 15.03
C ARG A 50 -6.09 -28.18 14.22
N ILE A 51 -6.87 -27.31 14.85
CA ILE A 51 -7.34 -26.06 14.25
C ILE A 51 -6.11 -25.25 13.80
N PRO A 52 -5.99 -24.88 12.51
CA PRO A 52 -4.82 -24.17 12.02
C PRO A 52 -4.75 -22.77 12.65
N GLU A 53 -3.62 -22.47 13.29
CA GLU A 53 -3.37 -21.19 13.96
C GLU A 53 -2.93 -20.11 12.94
N ILE A 54 -3.84 -19.73 12.03
CA ILE A 54 -3.55 -18.89 10.84
C ILE A 54 -2.96 -17.51 11.21
N TRP A 55 -3.31 -16.97 12.38
CA TRP A 55 -2.78 -15.69 12.85
C TRP A 55 -1.25 -15.69 12.98
N ARG A 56 -0.61 -16.86 13.16
CA ARG A 56 0.84 -17.00 13.21
C ARG A 56 1.57 -16.65 11.92
N LEU A 57 0.85 -16.43 10.82
CA LEU A 57 1.42 -15.88 9.60
C LEU A 57 1.65 -14.36 9.72
N VAL A 58 0.92 -13.67 10.59
CA VAL A 58 0.94 -12.21 10.72
C VAL A 58 1.57 -11.77 12.03
N THR A 59 1.22 -12.40 13.16
CA THR A 59 1.72 -12.01 14.49
C THR A 59 3.25 -11.92 14.62
N PRO A 60 4.08 -12.76 13.96
CA PRO A 60 5.54 -12.66 14.07
C PRO A 60 6.12 -11.39 13.46
N PHE A 61 5.37 -10.75 12.54
CA PHE A 61 5.77 -9.50 11.88
C PHE A 61 5.44 -8.26 12.68
N ILE A 62 4.58 -8.38 13.70
CA ILE A 62 4.13 -7.26 14.52
C ILE A 62 4.59 -7.40 15.98
N LEU A 63 5.18 -8.54 16.35
CA LEU A 63 5.74 -8.72 17.68
C LEU A 63 7.14 -8.09 17.78
N THR A 64 7.30 -7.12 18.68
CA THR A 64 8.55 -6.39 18.92
C THR A 64 9.48 -7.14 19.85
N GLY A 65 10.76 -6.78 19.84
CA GLY A 65 11.72 -7.24 20.83
C GLY A 65 11.41 -6.71 22.25
N PRO A 66 11.91 -7.37 23.30
CA PRO A 66 11.70 -6.92 24.68
C PRO A 66 12.50 -5.65 25.00
N LYS A 67 12.17 -5.01 26.13
CA LYS A 67 12.89 -3.86 26.71
C LYS A 67 13.00 -2.70 25.71
N PHE A 68 14.20 -2.41 25.20
CA PHE A 68 14.45 -1.32 24.28
C PHE A 68 13.80 -1.55 22.91
N GLY A 69 13.70 -2.80 22.45
CA GLY A 69 13.02 -3.16 21.20
C GLY A 69 11.53 -2.78 21.20
N LEU A 70 10.89 -2.78 22.37
CA LEU A 70 9.49 -2.38 22.52
C LEU A 70 9.21 -0.94 22.09
N LEU A 71 10.23 -0.08 22.18
CA LEU A 71 10.13 1.33 21.77
C LEU A 71 10.71 1.54 20.37
N MET A 72 11.89 0.95 20.11
CA MET A 72 12.62 1.22 18.87
C MET A 72 12.03 0.51 17.66
N ASP A 73 11.54 -0.72 17.80
CA ASP A 73 11.04 -1.46 16.65
C ASP A 73 9.78 -0.80 16.06
N PRO A 74 8.77 -0.41 16.86
CA PRO A 74 7.62 0.37 16.36
C PRO A 74 8.03 1.72 15.79
N TYR A 75 9.04 2.37 16.38
CA TYR A 75 9.56 3.65 15.88
C TYR A 75 10.13 3.50 14.47
N PHE A 76 11.03 2.53 14.24
CA PHE A 76 11.60 2.27 12.92
C PHE A 76 10.53 1.80 11.92
N LEU A 77 9.65 0.90 12.34
CA LEU A 77 8.53 0.42 11.54
C LEU A 77 7.65 1.58 11.06
N TYR A 78 7.26 2.48 11.97
CA TYR A 78 6.47 3.66 11.62
C TYR A 78 7.25 4.64 10.75
N THR A 79 8.52 4.91 11.08
CA THR A 79 9.33 5.93 10.41
C THR A 79 9.57 5.56 8.95
N TYR A 80 9.95 4.32 8.66
CA TYR A 80 10.16 3.87 7.28
C TYR A 80 8.83 3.56 6.57
N GLY A 81 7.86 2.98 7.28
CA GLY A 81 6.55 2.67 6.72
C GLY A 81 5.77 3.92 6.30
N SER A 82 5.71 4.94 7.16
CA SER A 82 5.00 6.19 6.86
C SER A 82 5.65 6.95 5.70
N GLN A 83 6.98 7.07 5.68
CA GLN A 83 7.70 7.72 4.58
C GLN A 83 7.49 6.99 3.26
N LEU A 84 7.47 5.65 3.27
CA LEU A 84 7.17 4.89 2.05
C LEU A 84 5.71 5.08 1.61
N GLU A 85 4.75 5.07 2.53
CA GLU A 85 3.34 5.24 2.19
C GLU A 85 3.01 6.65 1.66
N THR A 86 3.76 7.69 2.07
CA THR A 86 3.49 9.09 1.68
C THR A 86 4.41 9.66 0.61
N GLU A 87 5.70 9.33 0.65
CA GLU A 87 6.73 9.99 -0.19
C GLU A 87 7.17 9.12 -1.36
N ALA A 88 6.97 7.80 -1.32
CA ALA A 88 7.51 6.93 -2.35
C ALA A 88 6.68 7.04 -3.65
N ALA A 89 7.33 7.46 -4.73
CA ALA A 89 6.70 7.59 -6.05
C ALA A 89 6.16 6.26 -6.59
N ARG A 90 6.71 5.12 -6.10
CA ARG A 90 6.27 3.77 -6.47
C ARG A 90 4.90 3.37 -5.91
N PHE A 91 4.41 4.04 -4.85
CA PHE A 91 3.15 3.70 -4.18
C PHE A 91 2.16 4.85 -4.38
N THR A 92 1.29 4.72 -5.37
CA THR A 92 0.32 5.78 -5.69
C THR A 92 -0.88 5.79 -4.76
N GLN A 93 -1.21 4.63 -4.21
CA GLN A 93 -2.32 4.43 -3.29
C GLN A 93 -1.85 3.65 -2.06
N PRO A 94 -2.47 3.84 -0.88
CA PRO A 94 -2.17 3.03 0.31
C PRO A 94 -2.31 1.52 0.08
N GLY A 95 -3.22 1.12 -0.83
CA GLY A 95 -3.36 -0.28 -1.24
C GLY A 95 -2.13 -0.85 -1.94
N ASP A 96 -1.37 -0.04 -2.68
CA ASP A 96 -0.13 -0.47 -3.35
C ASP A 96 0.95 -0.77 -2.31
N PHE A 97 1.07 0.09 -1.29
CA PHE A 97 1.98 -0.12 -0.17
C PHE A 97 1.59 -1.35 0.66
N PHE A 98 0.30 -1.58 0.89
CA PHE A 98 -0.18 -2.80 1.54
C PHE A 98 0.18 -4.06 0.73
N MET A 99 0.00 -4.05 -0.60
CA MET A 99 0.38 -5.18 -1.44
C MET A 99 1.88 -5.44 -1.42
N TYR A 100 2.69 -4.39 -1.35
CA TYR A 100 4.13 -4.50 -1.13
C TYR A 100 4.46 -5.16 0.21
N LEU A 101 3.83 -4.74 1.31
CA LEU A 101 4.00 -5.37 2.62
C LEU A 101 3.65 -6.86 2.59
N VAL A 102 2.54 -7.23 1.95
CA VAL A 102 2.12 -8.63 1.80
C VAL A 102 3.14 -9.42 0.99
N PHE A 103 3.59 -8.89 -0.15
CA PHE A 103 4.59 -9.55 -0.99
C PHE A 103 5.87 -9.82 -0.21
N VAL A 104 6.40 -8.80 0.47
CA VAL A 104 7.62 -8.92 1.24
C VAL A 104 7.44 -9.88 2.43
N ALA A 105 6.31 -9.80 3.14
CA ALA A 105 6.00 -10.72 4.23
C ALA A 105 5.95 -12.17 3.76
N VAL A 106 5.40 -12.46 2.58
CA VAL A 106 5.39 -13.80 2.00
C VAL A 106 6.81 -14.30 1.75
N ILE A 107 7.68 -13.50 1.11
CA ILE A 107 9.07 -13.92 0.86
C ILE A 107 9.85 -14.11 2.17
N ILE A 108 9.66 -13.22 3.16
CA ILE A 108 10.27 -13.36 4.49
C ILE A 108 9.75 -14.60 5.22
N LEU A 109 8.46 -14.95 5.11
CA LEU A 109 7.94 -16.19 5.69
C LEU A 109 8.61 -17.42 5.08
N LEU A 110 8.77 -17.45 3.76
CA LEU A 110 9.40 -18.58 3.07
C LEU A 110 10.89 -18.70 3.42
N LEU A 111 11.64 -17.60 3.36
CA LEU A 111 13.09 -17.61 3.58
C LEU A 111 13.46 -17.57 5.06
N GLY A 112 12.91 -16.61 5.81
CA GLY A 112 13.21 -16.41 7.22
C GLY A 112 12.50 -17.41 8.12
N GLY A 113 11.18 -17.54 7.96
CA GLY A 113 10.37 -18.41 8.81
C GLY A 113 10.59 -19.90 8.54
N ILE A 114 10.45 -20.34 7.29
CA ILE A 114 10.49 -21.76 6.94
C ILE A 114 11.92 -22.27 6.76
N TYR A 115 12.75 -21.56 5.99
CA TYR A 115 14.11 -22.03 5.66
C TYR A 115 15.11 -21.76 6.79
N LEU A 116 15.14 -20.55 7.36
CA LEU A 116 16.04 -20.20 8.48
C LEU A 116 15.48 -20.50 9.88
N GLN A 117 14.23 -20.98 9.96
CA GLN A 117 13.54 -21.31 11.22
C GLN A 117 13.42 -20.12 12.20
N GLY A 118 13.36 -18.89 11.67
CA GLY A 118 13.18 -17.67 12.45
C GLY A 118 11.78 -17.59 13.05
N VAL A 119 11.70 -17.25 14.34
CA VAL A 119 10.44 -17.19 15.10
C VAL A 119 9.87 -15.76 15.23
N PHE A 120 10.72 -14.74 15.10
CA PHE A 120 10.36 -13.32 15.04
C PHE A 120 10.72 -12.77 13.66
N LEU A 121 9.78 -12.09 13.00
CA LEU A 121 9.93 -11.64 11.61
C LEU A 121 9.77 -10.13 11.44
N LEU A 122 9.65 -9.37 12.53
CA LEU A 122 9.61 -7.91 12.49
C LEU A 122 10.95 -7.31 12.03
N SER A 123 12.09 -7.83 12.49
CA SER A 123 13.42 -7.35 12.10
C SER A 123 13.66 -7.39 10.58
N PRO A 124 13.46 -8.52 9.87
CA PRO A 124 13.57 -8.54 8.41
C PRO A 124 12.53 -7.64 7.72
N LEU A 125 11.31 -7.51 8.24
CA LEU A 125 10.33 -6.58 7.68
C LEU A 125 10.81 -5.13 7.75
N THR A 126 11.31 -4.70 8.91
CA THR A 126 11.86 -3.36 9.09
C THR A 126 13.06 -3.11 8.18
N LEU A 127 13.94 -4.10 7.98
CA LEU A 127 15.06 -3.98 7.03
C LEU A 127 14.56 -3.82 5.58
N ALA A 128 13.51 -4.55 5.20
CA ALA A 128 12.91 -4.42 3.87
C ALA A 128 12.37 -3.00 3.63
N LEU A 129 11.69 -2.42 4.63
CA LEU A 129 11.23 -1.03 4.57
C LEU A 129 12.41 -0.05 4.46
N ALA A 130 13.43 -0.23 5.29
CA ALA A 130 14.63 0.61 5.28
C ALA A 130 15.38 0.56 3.93
N TYR A 131 15.49 -0.63 3.32
CA TYR A 131 16.12 -0.81 2.02
C TYR A 131 15.34 -0.10 0.91
N THR A 132 14.03 -0.31 0.84
CA THR A 132 13.14 0.34 -0.12
C THR A 132 13.18 1.86 0.06
N TYR A 133 13.19 2.33 1.31
CA TYR A 133 13.32 3.75 1.63
C TYR A 133 14.66 4.33 1.15
N ALA A 134 15.77 3.63 1.38
CA ALA A 134 17.09 4.03 0.95
C ALA A 134 17.20 4.18 -0.58
N GLN A 135 16.48 3.34 -1.34
CA GLN A 135 16.44 3.47 -2.80
C GLN A 135 15.64 4.65 -3.30
N GLU A 136 14.53 5.00 -2.63
CA GLU A 136 13.72 6.17 -3.02
C GLU A 136 14.43 7.48 -2.66
N ASN A 137 15.22 7.47 -1.58
CA ASN A 137 15.84 8.67 -1.02
C ASN A 137 17.37 8.56 -0.90
N PRO A 138 18.14 8.17 -1.93
CA PRO A 138 19.56 7.76 -1.79
C PRO A 138 20.49 8.86 -1.29
N ASN A 139 20.15 10.12 -1.57
CA ASN A 139 20.96 11.29 -1.18
C ASN A 139 20.56 11.86 0.20
N ARG A 140 19.50 11.33 0.82
CA ARG A 140 19.05 11.80 2.14
C ARG A 140 20.04 11.37 3.21
N GLN A 141 20.47 12.31 4.04
CA GLN A 141 21.32 12.03 5.19
C GLN A 141 20.44 11.56 6.35
N LEU A 142 20.82 10.45 6.97
CA LEU A 142 20.16 9.88 8.13
C LEU A 142 21.17 9.78 9.26
N SER A 143 20.72 10.08 10.47
CA SER A 143 21.48 9.79 11.69
C SER A 143 20.97 8.47 12.27
N TYR A 144 21.85 7.47 12.32
CA TYR A 144 21.58 6.21 13.00
C TYR A 144 22.39 6.21 14.30
N PHE A 145 21.69 6.32 15.43
CA PHE A 145 22.27 6.67 16.73
C PHE A 145 23.06 7.99 16.68
N ILE A 146 24.39 7.94 16.56
CA ILE A 146 25.29 9.10 16.59
C ILE A 146 25.98 9.30 15.23
N VAL A 147 25.90 8.31 14.33
CA VAL A 147 26.59 8.35 13.04
C VAL A 147 25.64 8.85 11.96
N THR A 148 26.02 9.92 11.29
CA THR A 148 25.28 10.45 10.13
C THR A 148 25.89 9.89 8.84
N PHE A 149 25.06 9.26 8.02
CA PHE A 149 25.47 8.73 6.73
C PHE A 149 24.34 8.86 5.69
N SER A 150 24.69 8.69 4.42
CA SER A 150 23.72 8.68 3.33
C SER A 150 22.87 7.41 3.38
N SER A 151 21.55 7.57 3.24
CA SER A 151 20.54 6.50 3.35
C SER A 151 20.86 5.23 2.56
N LYS A 152 21.60 5.32 1.44
CA LYS A 152 22.09 4.16 0.67
C LYS A 152 22.83 3.11 1.52
N TRP A 153 23.46 3.54 2.62
CA TRP A 153 24.19 2.67 3.54
C TRP A 153 23.34 2.12 4.69
N LEU A 154 22.13 2.63 4.87
CA LEU A 154 21.22 2.26 5.96
C LEU A 154 20.98 0.75 6.10
N PRO A 155 20.56 0.02 5.06
CA PRO A 155 20.28 -1.42 5.20
C PRO A 155 21.53 -2.21 5.60
N TYR A 156 22.71 -1.81 5.11
CA TYR A 156 23.96 -2.48 5.47
C TYR A 156 24.40 -2.14 6.90
N ALA A 157 24.20 -0.88 7.33
CA ALA A 157 24.46 -0.47 8.70
C ALA A 157 23.55 -1.22 9.69
N MET A 158 22.27 -1.38 9.37
CA MET A 158 21.33 -2.16 10.18
C MET A 158 21.77 -3.62 10.32
N LEU A 159 22.16 -4.27 9.20
CA LEU A 159 22.68 -5.65 9.21
C LEU A 159 23.94 -5.79 10.05
N ALA A 160 24.90 -4.88 9.88
CA ALA A 160 26.13 -4.87 10.66
C ALA A 160 25.84 -4.71 12.16
N MET A 161 24.90 -3.82 12.51
CA MET A 161 24.51 -3.61 13.90
C MET A 161 23.80 -4.82 14.49
N THR A 162 22.89 -5.48 13.77
CA THR A 162 22.27 -6.73 14.23
C THR A 162 23.29 -7.85 14.37
N PHE A 163 24.27 -7.95 13.47
CA PHE A 163 25.37 -8.91 13.58
C PHE A 163 26.18 -8.70 14.87
N VAL A 164 26.50 -7.45 15.21
CA VAL A 164 27.31 -7.09 16.39
C VAL A 164 26.52 -7.20 17.69
N THR A 165 25.26 -6.78 17.71
CA THR A 165 24.47 -6.63 18.95
C THR A 165 23.61 -7.84 19.29
N ALA A 166 23.21 -8.63 18.30
CA ALA A 166 22.38 -9.81 18.50
C ALA A 166 23.19 -11.08 18.20
N SER A 167 23.19 -11.53 16.94
CA SER A 167 23.98 -12.68 16.52
C SER A 167 24.10 -12.74 14.98
N PRO A 168 25.07 -13.51 14.45
CA PRO A 168 25.15 -13.79 13.01
C PRO A 168 23.88 -14.41 12.44
N GLN A 169 23.20 -15.29 13.19
CA GLN A 169 21.95 -15.92 12.75
C GLN A 169 20.82 -14.90 12.62
N GLU A 170 20.69 -13.97 13.56
CA GLU A 170 19.71 -12.90 13.49
C GLU A 170 20.00 -11.93 12.34
N ALA A 171 21.28 -11.68 12.04
CA ALA A 171 21.65 -10.87 10.87
C ALA A 171 21.30 -11.57 9.55
N LEU A 172 21.51 -12.89 9.45
CA LEU A 172 21.07 -13.69 8.30
C LEU A 172 19.54 -13.68 8.15
N LEU A 173 18.82 -13.82 9.27
CA LEU A 173 17.37 -13.72 9.30
C LEU A 173 16.91 -12.35 8.82
N GLN A 174 17.52 -11.27 9.33
CA GLN A 174 17.22 -9.91 8.93
C GLN A 174 17.51 -9.67 7.43
N ALA A 175 18.59 -10.24 6.89
CA ALA A 175 18.98 -10.14 5.49
C ALA A 175 17.91 -10.70 4.52
N THR A 176 17.07 -11.64 4.97
CA THR A 176 15.93 -12.10 4.16
C THR A 176 14.97 -10.97 3.79
N GLY A 177 14.87 -9.93 4.63
CA GLY A 177 14.12 -8.72 4.32
C GLY A 177 14.69 -7.93 3.15
N LEU A 178 16.02 -7.81 3.06
CA LEU A 178 16.70 -7.17 1.94
C LEU A 178 16.45 -7.96 0.65
N VAL A 179 16.56 -9.29 0.71
CA VAL A 179 16.25 -10.17 -0.43
C VAL A 179 14.79 -10.00 -0.86
N ALA A 180 13.86 -9.95 0.08
CA ALA A 180 12.43 -9.79 -0.20
C ALA A 180 12.11 -8.45 -0.87
N ALA A 181 12.67 -7.34 -0.37
CA ALA A 181 12.49 -6.03 -0.97
C ALA A 181 13.13 -5.96 -2.37
N HIS A 182 14.32 -6.52 -2.55
CA HIS A 182 14.98 -6.58 -3.85
C HIS A 182 14.20 -7.44 -4.85
N ALA A 183 13.62 -8.56 -4.41
CA ALA A 183 12.74 -9.39 -5.24
C ALA A 183 11.50 -8.62 -5.71
N TYR A 184 10.93 -7.76 -4.87
CA TYR A 184 9.84 -6.88 -5.26
C TYR A 184 10.28 -5.88 -6.34
N ASP A 185 11.44 -5.23 -6.17
CA ASP A 185 11.98 -4.32 -7.18
C ASP A 185 12.29 -5.04 -8.49
N PHE A 186 12.78 -6.26 -8.43
CA PHE A 186 13.03 -7.08 -9.61
C PHE A 186 11.74 -7.32 -10.40
N VAL A 187 10.66 -7.75 -9.73
CA VAL A 187 9.38 -8.06 -10.38
C VAL A 187 8.67 -6.79 -10.89
N THR A 188 8.80 -5.66 -10.21
CA THR A 188 8.04 -4.44 -10.52
C THR A 188 8.77 -3.46 -11.43
N LYS A 189 10.10 -3.38 -11.34
CA LYS A 189 10.91 -2.42 -12.11
C LYS A 189 11.78 -3.12 -13.14
N ILE A 190 12.63 -4.06 -12.72
CA ILE A 190 13.69 -4.62 -13.59
C ILE A 190 13.09 -5.51 -14.68
N TRP A 191 12.21 -6.44 -14.30
CA TRP A 191 11.62 -7.40 -15.23
C TRP A 191 10.78 -6.73 -16.34
N PRO A 192 9.88 -5.77 -16.04
CA PRO A 192 9.15 -5.08 -17.11
C PRO A 192 10.03 -4.20 -17.99
N GLN A 193 11.04 -3.53 -17.43
CA GLN A 193 11.90 -2.59 -18.18
C GLN A 193 12.90 -3.28 -19.11
N TYR A 194 13.49 -4.39 -18.67
CA TYR A 194 14.58 -5.05 -19.40
C TYR A 194 14.20 -6.44 -19.94
N GLY A 195 13.22 -7.12 -19.32
CA GLY A 195 12.81 -8.48 -19.69
C GLY A 195 11.61 -8.55 -20.65
N GLY A 196 11.06 -7.41 -21.08
CA GLY A 196 9.90 -7.35 -21.98
C GLY A 196 8.60 -7.89 -21.38
N GLY A 197 8.54 -8.04 -20.05
CA GLY A 197 7.43 -8.66 -19.34
C GLY A 197 6.28 -7.72 -18.98
N ARG A 198 5.09 -8.29 -18.75
CA ARG A 198 3.94 -7.58 -18.17
C ARG A 198 4.19 -7.27 -16.68
N GLN A 199 3.63 -6.16 -16.19
CA GLN A 199 3.62 -5.85 -14.76
C GLN A 199 2.73 -6.87 -14.02
N PHE A 200 3.33 -7.77 -13.25
CA PHE A 200 2.59 -8.85 -12.55
C PHE A 200 1.88 -8.38 -11.28
N LEU A 201 2.39 -7.34 -10.63
CA LEU A 201 1.83 -6.82 -9.39
C LEU A 201 0.96 -5.60 -9.68
N THR A 202 -0.34 -5.86 -9.80
CA THR A 202 -1.39 -4.83 -9.83
C THR A 202 -2.25 -4.99 -8.59
N THR A 203 -2.47 -3.91 -7.86
CA THR A 203 -3.30 -3.92 -6.65
C THR A 203 -4.74 -4.33 -6.99
N PRO A 204 -5.27 -5.43 -6.41
CA PRO A 204 -6.63 -5.87 -6.67
C PRO A 204 -7.65 -4.80 -6.29
N VAL A 205 -8.76 -4.73 -7.03
CA VAL A 205 -9.83 -3.72 -6.81
C VAL A 205 -10.38 -3.80 -5.38
N VAL A 206 -10.45 -5.00 -4.80
CA VAL A 206 -10.88 -5.22 -3.42
C VAL A 206 -9.97 -4.50 -2.41
N VAL A 207 -8.65 -4.61 -2.59
CA VAL A 207 -7.66 -3.96 -1.72
C VAL A 207 -7.72 -2.44 -1.87
N LYS A 208 -7.91 -1.94 -3.11
CA LYS A 208 -8.17 -0.52 -3.34
C LYS A 208 -9.41 -0.03 -2.59
N GLY A 209 -10.45 -0.86 -2.53
CA GLY A 209 -11.68 -0.59 -1.78
C GLY A 209 -11.48 -0.47 -0.27
N TRP A 210 -10.57 -1.24 0.33
CA TRP A 210 -10.28 -1.15 1.77
C TRP A 210 -9.70 0.20 2.19
N PHE A 211 -8.97 0.84 1.29
CA PHE A 211 -8.34 2.15 1.52
C PHE A 211 -9.04 3.29 0.77
N ALA A 212 -10.14 3.00 0.06
CA ALA A 212 -10.95 4.03 -0.57
C ALA A 212 -11.57 4.89 0.54
N LYS A 213 -11.35 6.20 0.47
CA LYS A 213 -11.99 7.14 1.41
C LYS A 213 -13.51 6.95 1.31
N LEU A 214 -14.17 6.75 2.44
CA LEU A 214 -15.63 6.59 2.55
C LEU A 214 -16.44 7.82 2.08
N GLY A 215 -15.77 8.90 1.66
CA GLY A 215 -16.34 9.99 0.90
C GLY A 215 -15.74 10.00 -0.50
N GLY A 216 -16.61 9.87 -1.52
CA GLY A 216 -16.23 9.76 -2.92
C GLY A 216 -15.09 10.70 -3.30
N THR A 217 -13.99 10.13 -3.76
CA THR A 217 -12.93 10.88 -4.40
C THR A 217 -13.53 11.56 -5.62
N ALA A 218 -13.71 12.87 -5.55
CA ALA A 218 -13.88 13.70 -6.73
C ALA A 218 -12.66 13.47 -7.62
N GLN A 219 -12.83 12.65 -8.65
CA GLN A 219 -11.80 12.43 -9.64
C GLN A 219 -11.71 13.72 -10.45
N ALA A 220 -10.69 14.52 -10.19
CA ALA A 220 -10.38 15.70 -10.99
C ALA A 220 -9.98 15.23 -12.39
N ARG A 221 -10.98 15.09 -13.27
CA ARG A 221 -10.76 15.09 -14.72
C ARG A 221 -10.61 16.55 -15.13
N GLY A 222 -9.68 16.83 -16.04
CA GLY A 222 -9.16 18.17 -16.36
C GLY A 222 -10.15 19.22 -16.89
N ALA A 223 -11.45 19.04 -16.71
CA ALA A 223 -12.50 20.03 -16.98
C ALA A 223 -13.77 19.76 -16.15
N GLY A 224 -13.65 19.67 -14.81
CA GLY A 224 -14.79 19.73 -13.90
C GLY A 224 -14.82 18.65 -12.81
N THR A 225 -15.26 19.04 -11.61
CA THR A 225 -15.56 18.14 -10.48
C THR A 225 -16.99 17.64 -10.61
N ALA A 226 -17.18 16.38 -11.01
CA ALA A 226 -18.49 15.74 -10.97
C ALA A 226 -18.62 14.89 -9.70
N PHE A 227 -19.66 15.14 -8.92
CA PHE A 227 -20.07 14.26 -7.83
C PHE A 227 -20.96 13.15 -8.40
N ALA A 228 -20.58 11.89 -8.22
CA ALA A 228 -21.43 10.77 -8.60
C ALA A 228 -22.66 10.74 -7.67
N ALA A 229 -23.85 10.94 -8.24
CA ALA A 229 -25.11 10.74 -7.53
C ALA A 229 -25.25 9.26 -7.15
N ARG A 230 -25.65 9.01 -5.90
CA ARG A 230 -25.96 7.68 -5.38
C ARG A 230 -27.03 7.01 -6.26
N SER A 231 -26.71 5.89 -6.90
CA SER A 231 -27.75 4.99 -7.45
C SER A 231 -28.39 4.23 -6.28
N GLY A 232 -29.34 4.88 -5.62
CA GLY A 232 -30.16 4.26 -4.59
C GLY A 232 -31.24 3.37 -5.22
N GLY A 233 -31.19 2.08 -4.88
CA GLY A 233 -32.35 1.25 -4.55
C GLY A 233 -33.46 1.08 -5.59
N THR A 234 -33.48 -0.10 -6.19
CA THR A 234 -34.61 -0.71 -6.90
C THR A 234 -35.88 -0.73 -6.02
N GLY A 235 -36.95 -0.08 -6.48
CA GLY A 235 -38.31 -0.20 -5.94
C GLY A 235 -39.33 0.04 -7.07
N PRO A 236 -40.34 -0.83 -7.27
CA PRO A 236 -41.20 -0.77 -8.44
C PRO A 236 -42.39 0.16 -8.24
N GLY A 237 -42.64 1.02 -9.24
CA GLY A 237 -43.96 1.60 -9.51
C GLY A 237 -44.16 3.04 -9.05
N ALA A 238 -44.11 3.98 -10.00
CA ALA A 238 -45.04 5.10 -10.09
C ALA A 238 -44.82 5.84 -11.43
N ASN A 239 -45.76 5.65 -12.35
CA ASN A 239 -45.91 6.42 -13.57
C ASN A 239 -46.36 7.84 -13.19
N VAL A 240 -45.61 8.88 -13.54
CA VAL A 240 -46.09 10.28 -13.47
C VAL A 240 -45.78 10.97 -14.80
N PRO A 241 -46.78 11.48 -15.54
CA PRO A 241 -46.63 12.04 -16.89
C PRO A 241 -46.09 13.49 -16.89
N PRO A 242 -45.58 13.98 -18.05
CA PRO A 242 -44.97 15.30 -18.16
C PRO A 242 -46.02 16.41 -18.24
N ALA A 243 -45.90 17.41 -17.37
CA ALA A 243 -46.68 18.64 -17.43
C ALA A 243 -46.07 19.62 -18.44
N GLN A 244 -46.90 20.03 -19.41
CA GLN A 244 -46.65 21.08 -20.38
C GLN A 244 -47.39 22.36 -19.94
N THR A 245 -46.89 23.52 -20.38
CA THR A 245 -47.48 24.87 -20.43
C THR A 245 -47.23 25.84 -19.27
N GLY A 246 -46.75 27.04 -19.64
CA GLY A 246 -46.56 28.20 -18.78
C GLY A 246 -45.74 29.29 -19.48
N SER A 247 -46.43 30.17 -20.21
CA SER A 247 -45.94 31.31 -20.99
C SER A 247 -45.22 32.39 -20.18
N GLY A 248 -44.27 33.11 -20.81
CA GLY A 248 -44.01 34.51 -20.46
C GLY A 248 -42.62 35.04 -20.82
N GLY A 249 -42.57 36.00 -21.77
CA GLY A 249 -41.51 37.02 -21.84
C GLY A 249 -40.53 36.91 -23.01
N GLY A 250 -40.71 37.75 -24.04
CA GLY A 250 -39.68 38.07 -25.06
C GLY A 250 -38.40 38.62 -24.42
N TRP A 251 -37.24 38.65 -25.10
CA TRP A 251 -36.81 39.74 -25.98
C TRP A 251 -35.91 39.24 -27.14
N ALA A 252 -35.92 39.99 -28.23
CA ALA A 252 -35.32 39.71 -29.53
C ALA A 252 -33.80 39.97 -29.63
N SER A 253 -33.12 39.28 -30.55
CA SER A 253 -32.48 39.85 -31.76
C SER A 253 -31.39 38.92 -32.30
N GLY A 254 -31.46 38.62 -33.60
CA GLY A 254 -30.49 37.79 -34.32
C GLY A 254 -30.89 37.70 -35.78
N PHE A 255 -30.38 38.66 -36.56
CA PHE A 255 -30.67 38.86 -37.99
C PHE A 255 -29.90 37.88 -38.89
N SER A 256 -30.34 37.85 -40.16
CA SER A 256 -29.84 37.15 -41.36
C SER A 256 -30.39 35.73 -41.54
N GLY A 257 -31.14 35.40 -42.59
CA GLY A 257 -31.39 36.09 -43.85
C GLY A 257 -31.12 35.11 -45.00
N GLY A 258 -32.18 34.66 -45.66
CA GLY A 258 -32.11 34.19 -47.05
C GLY A 258 -31.97 32.68 -47.28
N GLY A 259 -33.09 32.06 -47.67
CA GLY A 259 -33.18 31.50 -49.03
C GLY A 259 -32.62 30.09 -49.29
N ASN A 260 -33.52 29.11 -49.15
CA ASN A 260 -33.93 28.16 -50.20
C ASN A 260 -32.87 27.34 -50.96
N THR A 261 -32.85 26.01 -50.73
CA THR A 261 -32.84 24.87 -51.71
C THR A 261 -32.41 23.60 -50.97
N ALA A 262 -33.29 22.61 -50.77
CA ALA A 262 -33.74 21.58 -51.71
C ALA A 262 -32.73 20.42 -51.93
N TRP A 263 -33.21 19.20 -51.68
CA TRP A 263 -32.70 17.90 -52.13
C TRP A 263 -31.37 17.42 -51.49
N GLY A 264 -31.37 16.34 -50.71
CA GLY A 264 -31.36 14.96 -51.22
C GLY A 264 -29.89 14.55 -51.42
N GLY A 265 -29.24 13.87 -50.48
CA GLY A 265 -29.44 12.46 -50.19
C GLY A 265 -28.46 11.60 -51.02
N ARG A 266 -27.73 10.70 -50.33
CA ARG A 266 -26.90 9.57 -50.85
C ARG A 266 -25.41 9.90 -51.06
N SER A 267 -24.53 9.26 -50.25
CA SER A 267 -23.65 8.11 -50.61
C SER A 267 -22.43 8.55 -51.42
N SER A 268 -21.20 8.04 -51.31
CA SER A 268 -20.53 6.97 -50.58
C SER A 268 -19.08 6.92 -51.13
N GLY A 269 -18.11 6.43 -50.35
CA GLY A 269 -16.84 5.88 -50.88
C GLY A 269 -15.67 6.87 -50.94
N ARG A 270 -14.57 6.62 -50.21
CA ARG A 270 -13.35 5.85 -50.59
C ARG A 270 -12.50 6.59 -51.65
N ARG A 271 -11.17 6.70 -51.63
CA ARG A 271 -10.02 6.15 -50.85
C ARG A 271 -8.74 6.89 -51.30
N LEU A 272 -7.72 6.89 -50.40
CA LEU A 272 -6.26 6.69 -50.56
C LEU A 272 -5.43 7.36 -51.67
N GLY A 273 -4.31 8.00 -51.23
CA GLY A 273 -2.97 8.07 -51.86
C GLY A 273 -2.89 8.83 -53.19
N SER A 274 -1.80 9.43 -53.66
CA SER A 274 -0.37 9.64 -53.34
C SER A 274 -0.04 11.01 -54.01
N ASP A 275 1.09 11.69 -53.95
CA ASP A 275 2.51 11.49 -53.62
C ASP A 275 3.04 12.81 -53.02
#